data_AF-A0A3N5SC02-F1
#
_entry.id   AF-A0A3N5SC02-F1
#
_cell.length_a   1.000
_cell.length_b   1.000
_cell.length_c   1.000
_cell.angle_alpha   90.00
_cell.angle_beta   90.00
_cell.angle_gamma   90.00
#
_symmetry.space_group_name_H-M   'P 1'
#
loop_
_entity.id
_entity.type
_entity.pdbx_description
1 polymer ?
#
loop_
_entity_poly.entity_id
_entity_poly.type
_entity_poly.pdbx_seq_one_letter_code
_entity_poly.pdbx_strand_id
1 'polypeptide(L)'
;MKNLKIAFLLISLFAVVNLIISGACYLYIGITEFKGYLVGTTLSFLLSALWVLGARKGMKSNTMVLLAITLGGFPLRLALQGVFAFAGLYIIKMSTMHFALAFLVGTILSLIVEIWFFNTMTVPGRKKLQ
;
A
#
# COMPACT_ATOMS: atom_id res chain seq x y z
N MET A 1 -19.28 6.75 5.83
CA MET A 1 -19.01 5.45 5.14
C MET A 1 -18.73 5.58 3.64
N LYS A 2 -19.19 6.62 2.93
CA LYS A 2 -18.88 6.81 1.50
C LYS A 2 -17.37 6.98 1.21
N ASN A 3 -16.66 7.79 2.00
CA ASN A 3 -15.22 8.06 1.79
C ASN A 3 -14.33 6.82 1.99
N LEU A 4 -14.71 5.90 2.89
CA LEU A 4 -13.97 4.66 3.12
C LEU A 4 -14.16 3.66 1.96
N LYS A 5 -15.35 3.63 1.35
CA LYS A 5 -15.59 2.87 0.12
C LYS A 5 -14.77 3.42 -1.04
N ILE A 6 -14.64 4.74 -1.15
CA ILE A 6 -13.81 5.40 -2.18
C ILE A 6 -12.33 5.08 -1.96
N ALA A 7 -11.83 5.15 -0.72
CA ALA A 7 -10.44 4.77 -0.41
C ALA A 7 -10.15 3.30 -0.75
N PHE A 8 -11.07 2.39 -0.42
CA PHE A 8 -10.95 0.98 -0.82
C PHE A 8 -10.96 0.79 -2.33
N LEU A 9 -11.81 1.53 -3.05
CA LEU A 9 -11.90 1.48 -4.51
C LEU A 9 -10.62 2.02 -5.17
N LEU A 10 -10.02 3.10 -4.64
CA LEU A 10 -8.72 3.59 -5.11
C LEU A 10 -7.60 2.58 -4.87
N ILE A 11 -7.52 1.98 -3.67
CA ILE A 11 -6.51 0.95 -3.36
C ILE A 11 -6.67 -0.26 -4.27
N SER A 12 -7.91 -0.68 -4.52
CA SER A 12 -8.21 -1.77 -5.45
C SER A 12 -7.85 -1.42 -6.90
N LEU A 13 -8.08 -0.17 -7.33
CA LEU A 13 -7.71 0.30 -8.66
C LEU A 13 -6.19 0.25 -8.86
N PHE A 14 -5.42 0.75 -7.88
CA PHE A 14 -3.96 0.69 -7.93
C PHE A 14 -3.43 -0.75 -7.90
N ALA A 15 -4.09 -1.65 -7.18
CA ALA A 15 -3.75 -3.07 -7.19
C ALA A 15 -3.94 -3.68 -8.59
N VAL A 16 -5.05 -3.37 -9.26
CA VAL A 16 -5.33 -3.83 -10.63
C VAL A 16 -4.31 -3.28 -11.62
N VAL A 17 -3.95 -2.00 -11.51
CA VAL A 17 -2.90 -1.38 -12.35
C VAL A 17 -1.56 -2.06 -12.15
N ASN A 18 -1.13 -2.29 -10.90
CA ASN A 18 0.13 -3.00 -10.62
C ASN A 18 0.09 -4.46 -11.08
N LEU A 19 -1.08 -5.11 -11.05
CA LEU A 19 -1.26 -6.47 -11.56
C LEU A 19 -1.17 -6.53 -13.09
N ILE A 20 -1.69 -5.52 -13.81
CA ILE A 20 -1.52 -5.38 -15.26
C ILE A 20 -0.05 -5.16 -15.61
N ILE A 21 0.67 -4.33 -14.85
CA ILE A 21 2.12 -4.11 -15.04
C ILE A 21 2.92 -5.37 -14.74
N SER A 22 2.51 -6.15 -13.73
CA SER A 22 3.08 -7.48 -13.46
C SER A 22 2.88 -8.42 -14.65
N GLY A 23 1.68 -8.47 -15.23
CA GLY A 23 1.39 -9.25 -16.44
C GLY A 23 2.21 -8.80 -17.66
N ALA A 24 2.46 -7.50 -17.81
CA ALA A 24 3.35 -6.98 -18.84
C ALA A 24 4.80 -7.43 -18.62
N CYS A 25 5.31 -7.42 -17.37
CA CYS A 25 6.65 -7.96 -17.06
C CYS A 25 6.79 -9.45 -17.38
N TYR A 26 5.70 -10.23 -17.26
CA TYR A 26 5.68 -11.65 -17.65
C TYR A 26 5.88 -11.84 -19.15
N LEU A 27 5.27 -10.98 -19.98
CA LEU A 27 5.30 -11.11 -21.44
C LEU A 27 6.62 -10.63 -22.06
N TYR A 28 7.30 -9.65 -21.44
CA TYR A 28 8.43 -8.97 -22.08
C TYR A 28 9.82 -9.25 -21.47
N ILE A 29 9.93 -9.77 -20.23
CA ILE A 29 11.22 -9.77 -19.49
C ILE A 29 11.62 -11.15 -18.95
N GLY A 30 10.68 -11.90 -18.33
CA GLY A 30 10.94 -13.28 -17.88
C GLY A 30 10.31 -13.67 -16.54
N ILE A 31 10.33 -14.98 -16.25
CA ILE A 31 9.63 -15.60 -15.08
C ILE A 31 10.17 -15.13 -13.73
N THR A 32 11.47 -14.87 -13.61
CA THR A 32 12.12 -14.42 -12.37
C THR A 32 11.72 -12.99 -11.99
N GLU A 33 11.51 -12.14 -13.00
CA GLU A 33 11.10 -10.74 -12.85
C GLU A 33 9.61 -10.62 -12.53
N PHE A 34 8.81 -11.44 -13.21
CA PHE A 34 7.39 -11.57 -12.90
C PHE A 34 7.15 -11.98 -11.44
N LYS A 35 7.87 -12.98 -10.94
CA LYS A 35 7.74 -13.43 -9.54
C LYS A 35 8.07 -12.32 -8.55
N GLY A 36 9.14 -11.57 -8.79
CA GLY A 36 9.52 -10.41 -7.96
C GLY A 36 8.41 -9.35 -7.95
N TYR A 37 7.94 -8.96 -9.12
CA TYR A 37 6.92 -7.93 -9.26
C TYR A 37 5.56 -8.36 -8.67
N LEU A 38 5.17 -9.63 -8.87
CA LEU A 38 3.92 -10.17 -8.35
C LEU A 38 3.93 -10.24 -6.82
N VAL A 39 4.99 -10.78 -6.21
CA VAL A 39 5.12 -10.83 -4.75
C VAL A 39 5.12 -9.42 -4.15
N GLY A 40 5.83 -8.47 -4.77
CA GLY A 40 5.84 -7.07 -4.35
C GLY A 40 4.45 -6.41 -4.42
N THR A 41 3.72 -6.68 -5.52
CA THR A 41 2.36 -6.17 -5.71
C THR A 41 1.38 -6.77 -4.71
N THR A 42 1.40 -8.09 -4.52
CA THR A 42 0.51 -8.79 -3.57
C THR A 42 0.77 -8.34 -2.15
N LEU A 43 2.04 -8.24 -1.74
CA LEU A 43 2.41 -7.80 -0.38
C LEU A 43 1.97 -6.35 -0.15
N SER A 44 2.24 -5.44 -1.09
CA SER A 44 1.82 -4.05 -1.00
C SER A 44 0.28 -3.91 -0.91
N PHE A 45 -0.45 -4.70 -1.70
CA PHE A 45 -1.92 -4.75 -1.63
C PHE A 45 -2.41 -5.25 -0.27
N LEU A 46 -1.79 -6.33 0.25
CA LEU A 46 -2.17 -6.92 1.54
C LEU A 46 -2.01 -5.91 2.68
N LEU A 47 -0.89 -5.18 2.70
CA LEU A 47 -0.63 -4.14 3.70
C LEU A 47 -1.57 -2.94 3.54
N SER A 48 -1.92 -2.57 2.32
CA SER A 48 -2.90 -1.51 2.05
C SER A 48 -4.30 -1.93 2.51
N ALA A 49 -4.69 -3.18 2.31
CA ALA A 49 -5.95 -3.73 2.81
C ALA A 49 -5.98 -3.78 4.35
N LEU A 50 -4.87 -4.20 4.98
CA LEU A 50 -4.70 -4.16 6.43
C LEU A 50 -4.87 -2.74 6.97
N TRP A 51 -4.31 -1.75 6.27
CA TRP A 51 -4.49 -0.35 6.60
C TRP A 51 -5.96 0.06 6.52
N VAL A 52 -6.72 -0.33 5.48
CA VAL A 52 -8.17 -0.01 5.38
C VAL A 52 -8.95 -0.58 6.57
N LEU A 53 -8.63 -1.79 7.01
CA LEU A 53 -9.23 -2.39 8.21
C LEU A 53 -8.87 -1.59 9.47
N GLY A 54 -7.61 -1.21 9.62
CA GLY A 54 -7.13 -0.33 10.69
C GLY A 54 -7.85 1.02 10.66
N ALA A 55 -8.04 1.60 9.47
CA ALA A 55 -8.71 2.86 9.25
C ALA A 55 -10.19 2.80 9.63
N ARG A 56 -10.88 1.70 9.28
CA ARG A 56 -12.28 1.46 9.67
C ARG A 56 -12.45 1.42 11.19
N LYS A 57 -11.48 0.85 11.91
CA LYS A 57 -11.48 0.79 13.39
C LYS A 57 -11.08 2.15 13.99
N GLY A 58 -10.08 2.81 13.42
CA GLY A 58 -9.59 4.13 13.83
C GLY A 58 -10.64 5.23 13.73
N MET A 59 -11.49 5.19 12.68
CA MET A 59 -12.64 6.09 12.51
C MET A 59 -13.63 6.07 13.68
N LYS A 60 -13.74 4.95 14.40
CA LYS A 60 -14.64 4.83 15.56
C LYS A 60 -14.01 5.30 16.87
N SER A 61 -12.68 5.47 16.91
CA SER A 61 -11.94 5.71 18.15
C SER A 61 -11.41 7.14 18.26
N ASN A 62 -10.66 7.64 17.26
CA ASN A 62 -10.19 9.02 17.21
C ASN A 62 -9.32 9.28 15.96
N THR A 63 -9.28 10.51 15.46
CA THR A 63 -8.43 10.90 14.30
C THR A 63 -6.93 10.69 14.57
N MET A 64 -6.50 10.85 15.83
CA MET A 64 -5.10 10.63 16.24
C MET A 64 -4.67 9.16 16.14
N VAL A 65 -5.60 8.22 16.36
CA VAL A 65 -5.32 6.78 16.20
C VAL A 65 -5.17 6.42 14.72
N LEU A 66 -5.93 7.08 13.84
CA LEU A 66 -5.78 6.91 12.39
C LEU A 66 -4.39 7.34 11.91
N LEU A 67 -3.90 8.48 12.42
CA LEU A 67 -2.57 9.00 12.13
C LEU A 67 -1.47 8.08 12.67
N ALA A 68 -1.65 7.51 13.86
CA ALA A 68 -0.70 6.56 14.43
C ALA A 68 -0.59 5.27 13.58
N ILE A 69 -1.70 4.82 12.99
CA ILE A 69 -1.71 3.64 12.10
C ILE A 69 -1.02 3.94 10.77
N THR A 70 -1.21 5.13 10.17
CA THR A 70 -0.51 5.52 8.93
C THR A 70 1.00 5.68 9.16
N LEU A 71 1.39 6.44 10.20
CA LEU A 71 2.79 6.68 10.53
C LEU A 71 3.51 5.42 11.03
N GLY A 72 2.85 4.60 11.86
CA GLY A 72 3.42 3.33 12.34
C GLY A 72 3.43 2.23 11.27
N GLY A 73 2.51 2.28 10.32
CA GLY A 73 2.43 1.33 9.20
C GLY A 73 3.57 1.47 8.20
N PHE A 74 4.16 2.65 8.06
CA PHE A 74 5.24 2.89 7.10
C PHE A 74 6.58 2.23 7.47
N PRO A 75 7.12 2.36 8.71
CA PRO A 75 8.29 1.60 9.15
C PRO A 75 8.09 0.09 9.04
N LEU A 76 6.88 -0.39 9.34
CA LEU A 76 6.53 -1.80 9.20
C LEU A 76 6.62 -2.26 7.73
N ARG A 77 6.14 -1.44 6.78
CA ARG A 77 6.28 -1.71 5.34
C ARG A 77 7.74 -1.81 4.92
N LEU A 78 8.60 -0.90 5.39
CA LEU A 78 10.03 -0.93 5.08
C LEU A 78 10.74 -2.15 5.68
N ALA A 79 10.41 -2.50 6.93
CA ALA A 79 10.95 -3.71 7.57
C ALA A 79 10.54 -4.97 6.79
N LEU A 80 9.26 -5.08 6.41
CA LEU A 80 8.77 -6.19 5.59
C LEU A 80 9.40 -6.21 4.19
N GLN A 81 9.62 -5.04 3.56
CA GLN A 81 10.35 -4.96 2.31
C GLN A 81 11.75 -5.55 2.45
N GLY A 82 12.49 -5.19 3.51
CA GLY A 82 13.82 -5.74 3.78
C GLY A 82 13.79 -7.25 3.95
N VAL A 83 12.89 -7.77 4.80
CA VAL A 83 12.76 -9.22 5.06
C VAL A 83 12.41 -9.98 3.78
N PHE A 84 11.44 -9.51 3.00
CA PHE A 84 11.02 -10.18 1.77
C PHE A 84 12.03 -10.00 0.62
N ALA A 85 12.80 -8.91 0.59
CA ALA A 85 13.91 -8.75 -0.33
C ALA A 85 15.04 -9.76 -0.03
N PHE A 86 15.41 -9.92 1.24
CA PHE A 86 16.38 -10.94 1.66
C PHE A 86 15.85 -12.37 1.44
N ALA A 87 14.61 -12.65 1.83
CA ALA A 87 13.99 -13.97 1.61
C ALA A 87 13.81 -14.30 0.12
N GLY A 88 13.53 -13.29 -0.71
CA GLY A 88 13.38 -13.42 -2.16
C GLY A 88 14.65 -13.86 -2.88
N LEU A 89 15.80 -13.39 -2.39
CA LEU A 89 17.11 -13.80 -2.88
C LEU A 89 17.42 -15.26 -2.54
N TYR A 90 17.17 -15.68 -1.30
CA TYR A 90 17.60 -17.00 -0.81
C TYR A 90 16.61 -18.13 -1.06
N ILE A 91 15.30 -17.87 -1.03
CA ILE A 91 14.26 -18.93 -1.09
C ILE A 91 13.58 -18.96 -2.46
N ILE A 92 13.25 -17.79 -3.03
CA ILE A 92 12.34 -17.71 -4.19
C ILE A 92 13.12 -17.56 -5.52
N LYS A 93 14.42 -17.24 -5.46
CA LYS A 93 15.25 -16.89 -6.64
C LYS A 93 14.55 -15.84 -7.52
N MET A 94 14.02 -14.80 -6.88
CA MET A 94 13.34 -13.69 -7.58
C MET A 94 14.26 -12.48 -7.70
N SER A 95 13.97 -11.62 -8.67
CA SER A 95 14.68 -10.35 -8.83
C SER A 95 14.30 -9.37 -7.73
N THR A 96 15.26 -9.10 -6.85
CA THR A 96 15.09 -8.19 -5.71
C THR A 96 14.78 -6.76 -6.16
N MET A 97 15.33 -6.36 -7.31
CA MET A 97 15.15 -5.01 -7.84
C MET A 97 13.69 -4.78 -8.24
N HIS A 98 13.08 -5.70 -8.98
CA HIS A 98 11.70 -5.57 -9.44
C HIS A 98 10.68 -5.79 -8.31
N PHE A 99 11.01 -6.66 -7.34
CA PHE A 99 10.25 -6.75 -6.08
C PHE A 99 10.24 -5.42 -5.32
N ALA A 100 11.43 -4.84 -5.10
CA ALA A 100 11.56 -3.60 -4.36
C ALA A 100 10.81 -2.46 -5.06
N LEU A 101 10.92 -2.36 -6.39
CA LEU A 101 10.27 -1.33 -7.19
C LEU A 101 8.74 -1.44 -7.13
N ALA A 102 8.18 -2.63 -7.36
CA ALA A 102 6.74 -2.86 -7.26
C ALA A 102 6.19 -2.56 -5.86
N PHE A 103 6.89 -3.02 -4.83
CA PHE A 103 6.49 -2.81 -3.44
C PHE A 103 6.58 -1.33 -3.04
N LEU A 104 7.63 -0.62 -3.47
CA LEU A 104 7.85 0.79 -3.15
C LEU A 104 6.82 1.68 -3.86
N VAL A 105 6.56 1.44 -5.15
CA VAL A 105 5.52 2.15 -5.91
C VAL A 105 4.14 1.93 -5.26
N GLY A 106 3.78 0.68 -4.95
CA GLY A 106 2.52 0.39 -4.26
C GLY A 106 2.44 1.05 -2.87
N THR A 107 3.56 1.11 -2.15
CA THR A 107 3.64 1.76 -0.83
C THR A 107 3.42 3.27 -0.92
N ILE A 108 4.07 3.95 -1.89
CA ILE A 108 3.90 5.39 -2.13
C ILE A 108 2.45 5.69 -2.52
N LEU A 109 1.88 4.93 -3.44
CA LEU A 109 0.51 5.14 -3.89
C LEU A 109 -0.50 4.93 -2.76
N SER A 110 -0.30 3.91 -1.94
CA SER A 110 -1.08 3.72 -0.71
C SER A 110 -0.96 4.92 0.21
N LEU A 111 0.26 5.40 0.50
CA LEU A 111 0.50 6.59 1.33
C LEU A 111 -0.24 7.83 0.83
N ILE A 112 -0.26 8.07 -0.49
CA ILE A 112 -1.01 9.19 -1.07
C ILE A 112 -2.50 9.05 -0.76
N VAL A 113 -3.08 7.84 -0.91
CA VAL A 113 -4.48 7.57 -0.57
C VAL A 113 -4.73 7.73 0.94
N GLU A 114 -3.79 7.29 1.78
CA GLU A 114 -3.87 7.39 3.23
C GLU A 114 -3.88 8.86 3.70
N ILE A 115 -2.98 9.68 3.16
CA ILE A 115 -2.89 11.12 3.45
C ILE A 115 -4.14 11.85 2.94
N TRP A 116 -4.60 11.53 1.72
CA TRP A 116 -5.84 12.08 1.18
C TRP A 116 -7.06 11.72 2.04
N PHE A 117 -7.13 10.46 2.50
CA PHE A 117 -8.18 9.99 3.38
C PHE A 117 -8.16 10.69 4.75
N PHE A 118 -6.97 10.93 5.30
CA PHE A 118 -6.80 11.71 6.51
C PHE A 118 -7.28 13.16 6.33
N ASN A 119 -6.90 13.80 5.23
CA ASN A 119 -7.27 15.18 4.94
C ASN A 119 -8.79 15.33 4.68
N THR A 120 -9.43 14.31 4.10
CA THR A 120 -10.89 14.28 3.92
C THR A 120 -11.66 13.97 5.20
N MET A 121 -10.99 13.52 6.27
CA MET A 121 -11.53 13.55 7.64
C MET A 121 -11.26 14.91 8.28
N THR A 122 -11.83 15.96 7.72
CA THR A 122 -11.85 17.25 8.38
C THR A 122 -12.60 17.12 9.71
N VAL A 123 -11.88 17.45 10.77
CA VAL A 123 -12.37 17.69 12.14
C VAL A 123 -13.68 18.49 12.08
N PRO A 124 -14.77 18.04 12.73
CA PRO A 124 -15.93 18.91 12.92
C PRO A 124 -15.50 20.04 13.85
N GLY A 125 -15.07 21.19 13.30
CA GLY A 125 -14.66 22.30 14.16
C GLY A 125 -13.84 23.44 13.57
N ARG A 126 -13.24 23.37 12.37
CA ARG A 126 -12.69 24.58 11.76
C ARG A 126 -13.76 25.35 11.01
N LYS A 127 -14.43 26.27 11.72
CA LYS A 127 -14.90 27.52 11.10
C LYS A 127 -13.75 28.02 10.22
N LYS A 128 -14.05 28.31 8.94
CA LYS A 128 -13.22 29.18 8.12
C LYS A 128 -13.02 30.47 8.93
N LEU A 129 -11.83 30.69 9.45
CA LEU A 129 -11.42 32.05 9.75
C LEU A 129 -11.15 32.67 8.39
N GLN A 130 -11.88 33.75 8.14
CA GLN A 130 -11.84 34.59 6.96
C GLN A 130 -10.42 35.00 6.60
#